data_AF-A0A6P4I3D7-F1
#
_entry.id   AF-A0A6P4I3D7-F1
#
_cell.length_a   1.000
_cell.length_b   1.000
_cell.length_c   1.000
_cell.angle_alpha   90.00
_cell.angle_beta   90.00
_cell.angle_gamma   90.00
#
_symmetry.space_group_name_H-M   'P 1'
#
loop_
_entity.id
_entity.type
_entity.pdbx_description
1 polymer ?
#
loop_
_entity_poly.entity_id
_entity_poly.type
_entity_poly.pdbx_seq_one_letter_code
_entity_poly.pdbx_strand_id
1 'polypeptide(L)'
;MNDLVIRNASGILTGLKGPQERRTGDIRIRAGRILSIGHIPEQAEDTVLDAKGGVITPGLVSTHHHLFQSMLKGIPSAINAPLEKWLRLVPNTYWRYLDEDTLQTAAQVGMVELLLSGCTTVVDHHYLFARSYQYDPAAVLFETAEKLGMRLVLARGGTTRTRKFDTDEIVPAPTETLDEMLKRVSDLVSRYHDPAPDSSRRIAIAPNTPTWGVTPDELRALAEGARSMGIGLHTHLSETENYVKYCNEVYGMRPVQFAWPIVRKATGGWVLALRLHRLWNRLEGVFL
;
A
#
# COMPACT_ATOMS: atom_id res chain seq x y z
N MET A 1 -19.37 28.25 0.91
CA MET A 1 -19.08 26.92 0.30
C MET A 1 -20.33 26.10 0.45
N ASN A 2 -20.82 25.58 -0.66
CA ASN A 2 -22.09 24.87 -0.73
C ASN A 2 -21.84 23.41 -0.33
N ASP A 3 -22.71 22.83 0.50
CA ASP A 3 -22.59 21.41 0.88
C ASP A 3 -22.95 20.53 -0.31
N LEU A 4 -22.34 19.34 -0.40
CA LEU A 4 -22.78 18.30 -1.32
C LEU A 4 -23.83 17.43 -0.63
N VAL A 5 -24.98 17.23 -1.25
CA VAL A 5 -25.99 16.28 -0.80
C VAL A 5 -26.21 15.20 -1.84
N ILE A 6 -25.96 13.95 -1.48
CA ILE A 6 -26.26 12.79 -2.31
C ILE A 6 -27.67 12.30 -1.96
N ARG A 7 -28.56 12.19 -2.94
CA ARG A 7 -29.97 11.83 -2.73
C ARG A 7 -30.40 10.58 -3.51
N ASN A 8 -31.53 10.01 -3.10
CA ASN A 8 -32.26 8.95 -3.82
C ASN A 8 -31.49 7.63 -4.05
N ALA A 9 -30.45 7.34 -3.27
CA ALA A 9 -29.78 6.05 -3.34
C ALA A 9 -30.75 4.93 -2.94
N SER A 10 -30.67 3.78 -3.62
CA SER A 10 -31.46 2.58 -3.29
C SER A 10 -31.08 2.00 -1.91
N GLY A 11 -29.89 2.32 -1.41
CA GLY A 11 -29.41 1.94 -0.08
C GLY A 11 -28.01 2.48 0.19
N ILE A 12 -27.68 2.62 1.47
CA ILE A 12 -26.39 3.11 1.95
C ILE A 12 -25.77 2.04 2.87
N LEU A 13 -24.60 1.54 2.49
CA LEU A 13 -23.70 0.81 3.38
C LEU A 13 -22.79 1.82 4.07
N THR A 14 -22.77 1.80 5.40
CA THR A 14 -22.02 2.80 6.21
C THR A 14 -20.61 2.35 6.55
N GLY A 15 -20.32 1.05 6.44
CA GLY A 15 -19.08 0.44 6.92
C GLY A 15 -19.05 0.18 8.45
N LEU A 16 -20.12 0.54 9.17
CA LEU A 16 -20.29 0.20 10.59
C LEU A 16 -20.83 -1.23 10.75
N LYS A 17 -20.66 -1.83 11.93
CA LYS A 17 -21.18 -3.17 12.24
C LYS A 17 -22.58 -3.12 12.84
N GLY A 18 -23.35 -4.20 12.67
CA GLY A 18 -24.63 -4.40 13.34
C GLY A 18 -25.76 -3.53 12.76
N PRO A 19 -26.72 -3.07 13.58
CA PRO A 19 -27.90 -2.34 13.08
C PRO A 19 -27.61 -1.04 12.31
N GLN A 20 -26.40 -0.49 12.44
CA GLN A 20 -25.99 0.73 11.74
C GLN A 20 -25.32 0.47 10.39
N GLU A 21 -25.06 -0.79 10.02
CA GLU A 21 -24.40 -1.18 8.77
C GLU A 21 -25.14 -0.69 7.53
N ARG A 22 -26.48 -0.72 7.58
CA ARG A 22 -27.37 -0.32 6.48
C ARG A 22 -28.20 0.89 6.88
N ARG A 23 -28.26 1.88 5.99
CA ARG A 23 -29.08 3.09 6.12
C ARG A 23 -29.82 3.39 4.82
N THR A 24 -30.85 4.23 4.91
CA THR A 24 -31.60 4.79 3.79
C THR A 24 -31.66 6.31 3.93
N GLY A 25 -32.04 7.00 2.85
CA GLY A 25 -32.11 8.45 2.79
C GLY A 25 -30.91 9.05 2.06
N ASP A 26 -30.48 10.21 2.51
CA ASP A 26 -29.51 11.08 1.85
C ASP A 26 -28.21 11.16 2.66
N ILE A 27 -27.14 11.65 2.03
CA ILE A 27 -25.85 11.93 2.68
C ILE A 27 -25.48 13.38 2.45
N ARG A 28 -25.22 14.14 3.52
CA ARG A 28 -24.67 15.50 3.43
C ARG A 28 -23.19 15.50 3.73
N ILE A 29 -22.43 16.16 2.87
CA ILE A 29 -20.99 16.27 2.92
C ILE A 29 -20.62 17.76 2.96
N ARG A 30 -19.82 18.13 3.97
CA ARG A 30 -19.27 19.48 4.13
C ARG A 30 -17.76 19.39 4.24
N ALA A 31 -17.04 20.13 3.39
CA ALA A 31 -15.57 20.16 3.38
C ALA A 31 -14.95 18.75 3.41
N GLY A 32 -15.44 17.84 2.56
CA GLY A 32 -14.94 16.47 2.44
C GLY A 32 -15.33 15.50 3.57
N ARG A 33 -16.15 15.94 4.55
CA ARG A 33 -16.59 15.11 5.68
C ARG A 33 -18.10 14.86 5.61
N ILE A 34 -18.50 13.63 5.94
CA ILE A 34 -19.90 13.28 6.11
C ILE A 34 -20.43 13.97 7.37
N LEU A 35 -21.43 14.84 7.20
CA LEU A 35 -22.06 15.58 8.29
C LEU A 35 -23.27 14.81 8.86
N SER A 36 -24.06 14.19 7.98
CA SER A 36 -25.23 13.40 8.37
C SER A 36 -25.62 12.38 7.29
N ILE A 37 -26.28 11.32 7.73
CA ILE A 37 -26.89 10.28 6.87
C ILE A 37 -28.34 10.09 7.34
N GLY A 38 -29.30 10.10 6.42
CA GLY A 38 -30.72 9.91 6.72
C GLY A 38 -31.60 10.95 6.05
N HIS A 39 -32.63 11.43 6.74
CA HIS A 39 -33.47 12.51 6.21
C HIS A 39 -32.74 13.86 6.28
N ILE A 40 -32.55 14.51 5.13
CA ILE A 40 -31.83 15.78 5.01
C ILE A 40 -32.74 16.81 4.32
N PRO A 41 -33.18 17.87 5.04
CA PRO A 41 -34.00 18.92 4.45
C PRO A 41 -33.31 19.57 3.25
N GLU A 42 -34.10 19.95 2.25
CA GLU A 42 -33.58 20.72 1.12
C GLU A 42 -33.13 22.12 1.55
N GLN A 43 -32.01 22.56 0.99
CA GLN A 43 -31.50 23.91 1.15
C GLN A 43 -31.10 24.42 -0.24
N ALA A 44 -31.50 25.65 -0.56
CA ALA A 44 -31.32 26.23 -1.91
C ALA A 44 -29.85 26.31 -2.33
N GLU A 45 -28.93 26.40 -1.37
CA GLU A 45 -27.49 26.50 -1.60
C GLU A 45 -26.82 25.12 -1.75
N ASP A 46 -27.48 23.99 -1.52
CA ASP A 46 -26.81 22.68 -1.61
C ASP A 46 -26.52 22.31 -3.07
N THR A 47 -25.35 21.71 -3.31
CA THR A 47 -25.07 20.99 -4.56
C THR A 47 -25.65 19.59 -4.43
N VAL A 48 -26.58 19.21 -5.32
CA VAL A 48 -27.27 17.91 -5.24
C VAL A 48 -26.72 16.92 -6.27
N LEU A 49 -26.38 15.71 -5.82
CA LEU A 49 -26.05 14.57 -6.66
C LEU A 49 -27.15 13.51 -6.55
N ASP A 50 -27.81 13.21 -7.66
CA ASP A 50 -28.86 12.18 -7.71
C ASP A 50 -28.22 10.79 -7.92
N ALA A 51 -28.37 9.91 -6.93
CA ALA A 51 -27.86 8.53 -6.94
C ALA A 51 -28.96 7.50 -7.22
N LYS A 52 -30.07 7.92 -7.85
CA LYS A 52 -31.19 7.03 -8.20
C LYS A 52 -30.71 5.78 -8.96
N GLY A 53 -31.13 4.62 -8.48
CA GLY A 53 -30.75 3.32 -9.05
C GLY A 53 -29.38 2.81 -8.62
N GLY A 54 -28.58 3.63 -7.92
CA GLY A 54 -27.31 3.24 -7.33
C GLY A 54 -27.41 2.80 -5.87
N VAL A 55 -26.33 2.23 -5.36
CA VAL A 55 -26.09 2.00 -3.93
C VAL A 55 -24.83 2.76 -3.53
N ILE A 56 -24.82 3.31 -2.31
CA ILE A 56 -23.65 4.01 -1.78
C ILE A 56 -22.92 3.08 -0.83
N THR A 57 -21.61 2.98 -0.99
CA THR A 57 -20.72 2.25 -0.08
C THR A 57 -19.56 3.15 0.35
N PRO A 58 -18.83 2.81 1.42
CA PRO A 58 -17.52 3.40 1.63
C PRO A 58 -16.65 3.07 0.41
N GLY A 59 -15.77 4.00 0.04
CA GLY A 59 -14.77 3.74 -1.00
C GLY A 59 -13.89 2.56 -0.58
N LEU A 60 -13.56 1.70 -1.54
CA LEU A 60 -12.70 0.54 -1.28
C LEU A 60 -11.28 1.01 -0.94
N VAL A 61 -10.60 0.20 -0.12
CA VAL A 61 -9.21 0.44 0.28
C VAL A 61 -8.36 -0.69 -0.29
N SER A 62 -7.53 -0.39 -1.28
CA SER A 62 -6.48 -1.30 -1.74
C SER A 62 -5.34 -1.25 -0.74
N THR A 63 -5.28 -2.28 0.11
CA THR A 63 -4.29 -2.39 1.19
C THR A 63 -2.89 -2.76 0.69
N HIS A 64 -2.74 -3.04 -0.60
CA HIS A 64 -1.48 -3.38 -1.21
C HIS A 64 -1.54 -3.21 -2.73
N HIS A 65 -0.58 -2.48 -3.29
CA HIS A 65 -0.41 -2.33 -4.73
C HIS A 65 1.07 -2.12 -5.08
N HIS A 66 1.43 -2.35 -6.35
CA HIS A 66 2.68 -1.91 -6.96
C HIS A 66 2.37 -1.09 -8.20
N LEU A 67 2.18 0.22 -8.03
CA LEU A 67 1.71 1.10 -9.11
C LEU A 67 2.64 1.14 -10.32
N PHE A 68 3.95 1.06 -10.12
CA PHE A 68 4.92 1.00 -11.22
C PHE A 68 4.75 -0.26 -12.09
N GLN A 69 4.13 -1.33 -11.57
CA GLN A 69 3.89 -2.56 -12.32
C GLN A 69 2.64 -2.49 -13.20
N SER A 70 1.86 -1.39 -13.15
CA SER A 70 0.60 -1.29 -13.90
C SER A 70 0.80 -1.37 -15.42
N MET A 71 1.98 -0.94 -15.92
CA MET A 71 2.37 -1.07 -17.33
C MET A 71 3.02 -2.42 -17.67
N LEU A 72 3.27 -3.27 -16.66
CA LEU A 72 3.96 -4.56 -16.80
C LEU A 72 3.00 -5.75 -16.73
N LYS A 73 1.69 -5.50 -16.90
CA LYS A 73 0.67 -6.56 -16.88
C LYS A 73 0.75 -7.40 -18.15
N GLY A 74 0.59 -8.71 -18.00
CA GLY A 74 0.43 -9.62 -19.14
C GLY A 74 1.69 -9.89 -19.97
N ILE A 75 2.89 -9.67 -19.43
CA ILE A 75 4.16 -10.04 -20.09
C ILE A 75 4.14 -11.54 -20.46
N PRO A 76 4.11 -11.92 -21.75
CA PRO A 76 3.81 -13.30 -22.17
C PRO A 76 4.75 -14.36 -21.58
N SER A 77 6.05 -14.04 -21.49
CA SER A 77 7.06 -14.95 -20.92
C SER A 77 6.87 -15.23 -19.43
N ALA A 78 6.14 -14.36 -18.72
CA ALA A 78 5.94 -14.43 -17.28
C ALA A 78 4.54 -14.94 -16.88
N ILE A 79 3.63 -15.15 -17.83
CA ILE A 79 2.30 -15.72 -17.56
C ILE A 79 2.48 -17.15 -17.00
N ASN A 80 1.77 -17.46 -15.92
CA ASN A 80 1.84 -18.73 -15.18
C ASN A 80 3.25 -19.08 -14.62
N ALA A 81 4.20 -18.15 -14.62
CA ALA A 81 5.50 -18.37 -14.03
C ALA A 81 5.39 -18.40 -12.49
N PRO A 82 6.09 -19.31 -11.79
CA PRO A 82 6.24 -19.23 -10.34
C PRO A 82 6.87 -17.89 -9.92
N LEU A 83 6.55 -17.39 -8.73
CA LEU A 83 6.95 -16.04 -8.27
C LEU A 83 8.43 -15.73 -8.50
N GLU A 84 9.35 -16.65 -8.19
CA GLU A 84 10.79 -16.41 -8.35
C GLU A 84 11.18 -16.19 -9.82
N LYS A 85 10.58 -16.96 -10.73
CA LYS A 85 10.76 -16.78 -12.18
C LYS A 85 10.06 -15.50 -12.65
N TRP A 86 8.86 -15.21 -12.15
CA TRP A 86 8.14 -13.98 -12.48
C TRP A 86 8.90 -12.71 -12.06
N LEU A 87 9.47 -12.68 -10.84
CA LEU A 87 10.28 -11.56 -10.35
C LEU A 87 11.46 -11.27 -11.28
N ARG A 88 12.10 -12.33 -11.78
CA ARG A 88 13.19 -12.22 -12.76
C ARG A 88 12.70 -11.65 -14.08
N LEU A 89 11.60 -12.18 -14.62
CA LEU A 89 11.10 -11.84 -15.96
C LEU A 89 10.42 -10.47 -16.03
N VAL A 90 9.90 -9.97 -14.90
CA VAL A 90 9.09 -8.74 -14.87
C VAL A 90 9.82 -7.61 -14.11
N PRO A 91 9.70 -7.43 -12.79
CA PRO A 91 10.28 -6.26 -12.14
C PRO A 91 11.80 -6.17 -12.29
N ASN A 92 12.55 -7.29 -12.23
CA ASN A 92 14.01 -7.24 -12.37
C ASN A 92 14.48 -6.94 -13.80
N THR A 93 13.74 -7.40 -14.82
CA THR A 93 14.03 -7.04 -16.22
C THR A 93 13.77 -5.57 -16.49
N TYR A 94 12.65 -5.04 -15.97
CA TYR A 94 12.11 -3.77 -16.45
C TYR A 94 12.44 -2.55 -15.57
N TRP A 95 12.90 -2.71 -14.32
CA TRP A 95 13.09 -1.56 -13.41
C TRP A 95 14.03 -0.47 -13.95
N ARG A 96 15.06 -0.86 -14.72
CA ARG A 96 16.01 0.09 -15.33
C ARG A 96 15.40 0.99 -16.41
N TYR A 97 14.23 0.65 -16.94
CA TYR A 97 13.48 1.45 -17.90
C TYR A 97 12.43 2.33 -17.23
N LEU A 98 12.34 2.30 -15.90
CA LEU A 98 11.50 3.20 -15.14
C LEU A 98 12.21 4.56 -15.04
N ASP A 99 11.84 5.44 -15.96
CA ASP A 99 12.08 6.87 -15.86
C ASP A 99 10.87 7.59 -15.23
N GLU A 100 10.93 8.93 -15.18
CA GLU A 100 9.89 9.76 -14.59
C GLU A 100 8.54 9.61 -15.33
N ASP A 101 8.57 9.68 -16.67
CA ASP A 101 7.38 9.62 -17.52
C ASP A 101 6.70 8.24 -17.47
N THR A 102 7.49 7.17 -17.51
CA THR A 102 6.98 5.80 -17.41
C THR A 102 6.42 5.50 -16.02
N LEU A 103 7.04 6.00 -14.94
CA LEU A 103 6.47 5.88 -13.60
C LEU A 103 5.16 6.66 -13.48
N GLN A 104 5.12 7.91 -13.96
CA GLN A 104 3.91 8.72 -13.94
C GLN A 104 2.78 8.01 -14.69
N THR A 105 3.06 7.51 -15.90
CA THR A 105 2.08 6.79 -16.73
C THR A 105 1.58 5.53 -16.01
N ALA A 106 2.49 4.73 -15.43
CA ALA A 106 2.10 3.52 -14.70
C ALA A 106 1.26 3.83 -13.45
N ALA A 107 1.63 4.87 -12.71
CA ALA A 107 0.87 5.32 -11.55
C ALA A 107 -0.53 5.82 -11.96
N GLN A 108 -0.63 6.61 -13.03
CA GLN A 108 -1.91 7.09 -13.56
C GLN A 108 -2.81 5.92 -13.95
N VAL A 109 -2.32 4.98 -14.76
CA VAL A 109 -3.09 3.80 -15.18
C VAL A 109 -3.60 3.03 -13.96
N GLY A 110 -2.72 2.69 -13.01
CA GLY A 110 -3.10 1.93 -11.82
C GLY A 110 -4.12 2.67 -10.92
N MET A 111 -3.91 3.96 -10.69
CA MET A 111 -4.82 4.76 -9.86
C MET A 111 -6.19 4.98 -10.54
N VAL A 112 -6.22 5.21 -11.86
CA VAL A 112 -7.48 5.36 -12.62
C VAL A 112 -8.28 4.08 -12.60
N GLU A 113 -7.67 2.92 -12.83
CA GLU A 113 -8.36 1.63 -12.74
C GLU A 113 -8.94 1.39 -11.33
N LEU A 114 -8.17 1.72 -10.29
CA LEU A 114 -8.64 1.61 -8.90
C LEU A 114 -9.85 2.53 -8.66
N LEU A 115 -9.78 3.80 -9.06
CA LEU A 115 -10.89 4.75 -8.92
C LEU A 115 -12.15 4.29 -9.68
N LEU A 116 -11.99 3.80 -10.91
CA LEU A 116 -13.09 3.25 -11.72
C LEU A 116 -13.72 1.99 -11.09
N SER A 117 -12.96 1.23 -10.29
CA SER A 117 -13.48 0.11 -9.51
C SER A 117 -14.10 0.50 -8.16
N GLY A 118 -14.16 1.80 -7.83
CA GLY A 118 -14.67 2.31 -6.56
C GLY A 118 -13.64 2.31 -5.41
N CYS A 119 -12.35 2.12 -5.71
CA CYS A 119 -11.26 2.20 -4.73
C CYS A 119 -10.75 3.63 -4.62
N THR A 120 -10.81 4.21 -3.41
CA THR A 120 -10.46 5.61 -3.15
C THR A 120 -9.15 5.78 -2.39
N THR A 121 -8.61 4.68 -1.83
CA THR A 121 -7.35 4.68 -1.10
C THR A 121 -6.47 3.52 -1.56
N VAL A 122 -5.19 3.81 -1.84
CA VAL A 122 -4.20 2.79 -2.19
C VAL A 122 -2.98 2.86 -1.27
N VAL A 123 -2.52 1.69 -0.85
CA VAL A 123 -1.20 1.50 -0.24
C VAL A 123 -0.25 1.03 -1.34
N ASP A 124 0.56 1.94 -1.87
CA ASP A 124 1.56 1.60 -2.88
C ASP A 124 2.85 1.13 -2.19
N HIS A 125 3.17 -0.15 -2.34
CA HIS A 125 4.45 -0.73 -1.94
C HIS A 125 5.48 -0.42 -3.02
N HIS A 126 5.99 0.80 -3.00
CA HIS A 126 7.02 1.23 -3.93
C HIS A 126 8.41 0.92 -3.37
N TYR A 127 9.20 0.12 -4.09
CA TYR A 127 10.51 -0.32 -3.63
C TYR A 127 11.66 -0.02 -4.59
N LEU A 128 11.38 0.61 -5.72
CA LEU A 128 12.39 0.98 -6.70
C LEU A 128 12.89 2.40 -6.40
N PHE A 129 13.91 2.49 -5.54
CA PHE A 129 14.65 3.71 -5.29
C PHE A 129 16.10 3.51 -5.70
N ALA A 130 16.43 3.80 -6.98
CA ALA A 130 17.77 3.65 -7.50
C ALA A 130 18.54 4.97 -7.48
N ARG A 131 19.85 4.91 -7.23
CA ARG A 131 20.76 6.08 -7.34
C ARG A 131 20.87 6.62 -8.77
N SER A 132 20.56 5.77 -9.76
CA SER A 132 20.56 6.15 -11.18
C SER A 132 19.34 6.97 -11.59
N TYR A 133 18.28 7.01 -10.77
CA TYR A 133 17.12 7.83 -11.07
C TYR A 133 17.46 9.30 -10.88
N GLN A 134 17.14 10.11 -11.89
CA GLN A 134 17.34 11.56 -11.89
C GLN A 134 16.09 12.33 -11.43
N TYR A 135 15.13 11.61 -10.86
CA TYR A 135 13.83 12.11 -10.39
C TYR A 135 13.50 11.49 -9.02
N ASP A 136 12.50 12.02 -8.32
CA ASP A 136 12.02 11.48 -7.05
C ASP A 136 10.75 10.62 -7.27
N PRO A 137 10.82 9.28 -7.19
CA PRO A 137 9.65 8.42 -7.38
C PRO A 137 8.50 8.77 -6.43
N ALA A 138 8.79 9.22 -5.21
CA ALA A 138 7.75 9.58 -4.26
C ALA A 138 6.99 10.84 -4.68
N ALA A 139 7.71 11.84 -5.24
CA ALA A 139 7.09 13.06 -5.76
C ALA A 139 6.12 12.71 -6.89
N VAL A 140 6.56 11.92 -7.87
CA VAL A 140 5.73 11.46 -9.00
C VAL A 140 4.45 10.78 -8.51
N LEU A 141 4.55 9.89 -7.53
CA LEU A 141 3.41 9.16 -6.98
C LEU A 141 2.43 10.07 -6.23
N PHE A 142 2.93 10.96 -5.35
CA PHE A 142 2.08 11.88 -4.60
C PHE A 142 1.41 12.92 -5.51
N GLU A 143 2.14 13.50 -6.47
CA GLU A 143 1.58 14.44 -7.43
C GLU A 143 0.51 13.79 -8.31
N THR A 144 0.73 12.54 -8.72
CA THR A 144 -0.26 11.79 -9.50
C THR A 144 -1.52 11.51 -8.67
N ALA A 145 -1.36 11.08 -7.41
CA ALA A 145 -2.48 10.87 -6.49
C ALA A 145 -3.27 12.16 -6.24
N GLU A 146 -2.57 13.28 -6.03
CA GLU A 146 -3.17 14.60 -5.83
C GLU A 146 -3.99 15.04 -7.04
N LYS A 147 -3.44 14.94 -8.26
CA LYS A 147 -4.14 15.27 -9.51
C LYS A 147 -5.41 14.43 -9.71
N LEU A 148 -5.41 13.18 -9.26
CA LEU A 148 -6.55 12.26 -9.37
C LEU A 148 -7.50 12.31 -8.17
N GLY A 149 -7.18 13.07 -7.11
CA GLY A 149 -7.97 13.09 -5.87
C GLY A 149 -7.96 11.77 -5.09
N MET A 150 -6.93 10.93 -5.28
CA MET A 150 -6.80 9.62 -4.62
C MET A 150 -6.03 9.74 -3.31
N ARG A 151 -6.44 8.98 -2.28
CA ARG A 151 -5.66 8.87 -1.04
C ARG A 151 -4.52 7.87 -1.22
N LEU A 152 -3.30 8.28 -0.93
CA LEU A 152 -2.09 7.48 -1.07
C LEU A 152 -1.41 7.26 0.27
N VAL A 153 -1.19 5.99 0.60
CA VAL A 153 -0.17 5.57 1.56
C VAL A 153 1.03 5.05 0.77
N LEU A 154 2.13 5.79 0.77
CA LEU A 154 3.37 5.30 0.20
C LEU A 154 4.05 4.39 1.23
N ALA A 155 3.94 3.08 1.01
CA ALA A 155 4.73 2.08 1.70
C ALA A 155 6.14 2.08 1.06
N ARG A 156 6.99 2.99 1.55
CA ARG A 156 8.35 3.22 1.06
C ARG A 156 9.20 1.99 1.37
N GLY A 157 9.36 1.15 0.37
CA GLY A 157 10.10 -0.09 0.48
C GLY A 157 11.55 -0.01 0.09
N GLY A 158 12.13 -1.18 -0.14
CA GLY A 158 13.53 -1.40 -0.46
C GLY A 158 14.11 -2.57 0.32
N THR A 159 15.41 -2.78 0.11
CA THR A 159 16.15 -3.93 0.61
C THR A 159 17.62 -3.53 0.81
N THR A 160 18.27 -4.09 1.83
CA THR A 160 19.70 -3.90 2.07
C THR A 160 20.55 -4.98 1.39
N ARG A 161 19.89 -6.04 0.91
CA ARG A 161 20.52 -7.20 0.27
C ARG A 161 19.88 -7.47 -1.09
N THR A 162 20.68 -7.91 -2.05
CA THR A 162 20.20 -8.28 -3.40
C THR A 162 20.37 -9.76 -3.69
N ARG A 163 19.38 -10.35 -4.38
CA ARG A 163 19.42 -11.77 -4.74
C ARG A 163 20.58 -11.99 -5.71
N LYS A 164 21.41 -13.00 -5.43
CA LYS A 164 22.33 -13.52 -6.44
C LYS A 164 21.50 -14.27 -7.47
N PHE A 165 21.54 -13.81 -8.70
CA PHE A 165 21.01 -14.53 -9.83
C PHE A 165 22.11 -15.41 -10.42
N ASP A 166 21.70 -16.51 -11.03
CA ASP A 166 22.52 -17.51 -11.73
C ASP A 166 23.01 -17.03 -13.10
N THR A 167 22.62 -15.82 -13.52
CA THR A 167 23.02 -15.20 -14.79
C THR A 167 23.35 -13.72 -14.59
N ASP A 168 24.27 -13.20 -15.41
CA ASP A 168 24.65 -11.78 -15.41
C ASP A 168 23.68 -10.89 -16.22
N GLU A 169 22.72 -11.49 -16.93
CA GLU A 169 21.72 -10.77 -17.74
C GLU A 169 20.68 -10.05 -16.88
N ILE A 170 20.50 -10.49 -15.63
CA ILE A 170 19.51 -9.92 -14.71
C ILE A 170 20.20 -8.87 -13.84
N VAL A 171 19.93 -7.59 -14.16
CA VAL A 171 20.41 -6.49 -13.33
C VAL A 171 19.72 -6.55 -11.97
N PRO A 172 20.47 -6.70 -10.86
CA PRO A 172 19.85 -6.78 -9.55
C PRO A 172 19.08 -5.52 -9.21
N ALA A 173 17.94 -5.68 -8.52
CA ALA A 173 17.16 -4.55 -8.03
C ALA A 173 18.02 -3.65 -7.13
N PRO A 174 17.75 -2.32 -7.11
CA PRO A 174 18.53 -1.38 -6.30
C PRO A 174 18.48 -1.73 -4.81
N THR A 175 19.64 -1.65 -4.16
CA THR A 175 19.80 -1.80 -2.72
C THR A 175 20.29 -0.49 -2.10
N GLU A 176 19.95 -0.27 -0.84
CA GLU A 176 20.45 0.84 -0.03
C GLU A 176 21.06 0.29 1.25
N THR A 177 22.01 1.00 1.86
CA THR A 177 22.38 0.68 3.24
C THR A 177 21.22 0.97 4.19
N LEU A 178 21.20 0.36 5.38
CA LEU A 178 20.16 0.62 6.39
C LEU A 178 20.06 2.13 6.71
N ASP A 179 21.20 2.79 6.92
CA ASP A 179 21.26 4.22 7.28
C ASP A 179 20.72 5.10 6.14
N GLU A 180 21.09 4.79 4.90
CA GLU A 180 20.57 5.51 3.72
C GLU A 180 19.05 5.33 3.59
N MET A 181 18.55 4.11 3.79
CA MET A 181 17.13 3.79 3.74
C MET A 181 16.36 4.56 4.82
N LEU A 182 16.81 4.49 6.09
CA LEU A 182 16.18 5.20 7.21
C LEU A 182 16.20 6.71 7.01
N LYS A 183 17.32 7.27 6.54
CA LYS A 183 17.43 8.70 6.23
C LYS A 183 16.43 9.10 5.15
N ARG A 184 16.39 8.39 4.03
CA ARG A 184 15.48 8.72 2.90
C ARG A 184 14.01 8.57 3.30
N VAL A 185 13.67 7.59 4.14
CA VAL A 185 12.32 7.48 4.71
C VAL A 185 12.02 8.69 5.60
N SER A 186 12.94 9.10 6.48
CA SER A 186 12.77 10.28 7.33
C SER A 186 12.58 11.58 6.53
N ASP A 187 13.36 11.75 5.46
CA ASP A 187 13.21 12.89 4.53
C ASP A 187 11.80 12.88 3.87
N LEU A 188 11.27 11.69 3.52
CA LEU A 188 9.94 11.54 2.95
C LEU A 188 8.82 11.78 3.95
N VAL A 189 8.99 11.31 5.20
CA VAL A 189 8.05 11.58 6.29
C VAL A 189 7.92 13.09 6.49
N SER A 190 9.04 13.79 6.54
CA SER A 190 9.06 15.25 6.75
C SER A 190 8.39 16.03 5.62
N ARG A 191 8.43 15.54 4.38
CA ARG A 191 7.83 16.21 3.22
C ARG A 191 6.36 15.86 2.97
N TYR A 192 5.97 14.62 3.23
CA TYR A 192 4.68 14.09 2.73
C TYR A 192 3.79 13.43 3.78
N HIS A 193 4.31 13.02 4.94
CA HIS A 193 3.47 12.37 5.94
C HIS A 193 2.63 13.41 6.68
N ASP A 194 1.31 13.30 6.56
CA ASP A 194 0.38 14.10 7.36
C ASP A 194 -0.47 13.17 8.25
N PRO A 195 -0.33 13.23 9.58
CA PRO A 195 -1.02 12.35 10.51
C PRO A 195 -2.50 12.70 10.73
N ALA A 196 -3.01 13.79 10.14
CA ALA A 196 -4.40 14.21 10.30
C ALA A 196 -5.40 13.15 9.80
N PRO A 197 -6.56 12.94 10.46
CA PRO A 197 -7.53 11.91 10.10
C PRO A 197 -8.07 12.00 8.66
N ASP A 198 -8.08 13.19 8.07
CA ASP A 198 -8.54 13.48 6.71
C ASP A 198 -7.42 13.53 5.67
N SER A 199 -6.15 13.42 6.08
CA SER A 199 -4.98 13.47 5.20
C SER A 199 -5.02 12.49 4.04
N SER A 200 -4.83 12.99 2.83
CA SER A 200 -4.70 12.18 1.61
C SER A 200 -3.31 11.56 1.43
N ARG A 201 -2.34 11.86 2.31
CA ARG A 201 -0.92 11.53 2.14
C ARG A 201 -0.34 10.93 3.41
N ARG A 202 0.11 9.68 3.31
CA ARG A 202 0.76 8.96 4.41
C ARG A 202 2.00 8.25 3.92
N ILE A 203 2.95 8.10 4.81
CA ILE A 203 4.15 7.27 4.64
C ILE A 203 4.08 6.08 5.60
N ALA A 204 4.51 4.91 5.14
CA ALA A 204 4.88 3.76 5.94
C ALA A 204 6.26 3.26 5.48
N ILE A 205 7.04 2.65 6.36
CA ILE A 205 8.28 1.97 5.96
C ILE A 205 7.97 0.53 5.54
N ALA A 206 8.60 0.04 4.48
CA ALA A 206 8.16 -1.21 3.87
C ALA A 206 9.30 -2.16 3.42
N PRO A 207 10.05 -2.80 4.32
CA PRO A 207 11.05 -3.78 3.90
C PRO A 207 10.42 -4.84 2.99
N ASN A 208 10.97 -5.01 1.78
CA ASN A 208 10.34 -5.81 0.73
C ASN A 208 10.09 -7.26 1.12
N THR A 209 11.11 -7.89 1.71
CA THR A 209 11.12 -9.31 2.04
C THR A 209 11.88 -9.50 3.35
N PRO A 210 11.21 -9.52 4.51
CA PRO A 210 11.84 -9.38 5.82
C PRO A 210 12.70 -10.58 6.20
N THR A 211 12.45 -11.74 5.60
CA THR A 211 13.27 -12.94 5.80
C THR A 211 14.57 -12.92 5.01
N TRP A 212 14.67 -12.09 3.97
CA TRP A 212 15.72 -12.23 2.95
C TRP A 212 16.43 -10.91 2.61
N GLY A 213 15.64 -9.87 2.31
CA GLY A 213 16.14 -8.56 1.87
C GLY A 213 16.78 -7.71 2.97
N VAL A 214 16.59 -8.09 4.23
CA VAL A 214 17.20 -7.46 5.40
C VAL A 214 17.60 -8.54 6.41
N THR A 215 18.57 -8.23 7.26
CA THR A 215 18.88 -9.02 8.45
C THR A 215 17.79 -8.88 9.52
N PRO A 216 17.75 -9.79 10.51
CA PRO A 216 16.90 -9.62 11.68
C PRO A 216 17.17 -8.33 12.46
N ASP A 217 18.43 -7.89 12.54
CA ASP A 217 18.80 -6.65 13.25
C ASP A 217 18.39 -5.41 12.46
N GLU A 218 18.58 -5.41 11.13
CA GLU A 218 18.06 -4.35 10.25
C GLU A 218 16.53 -4.29 10.30
N LEU A 219 15.83 -5.43 10.30
CA LEU A 219 14.37 -5.46 10.44
C LEU A 219 13.92 -4.83 11.78
N ARG A 220 14.66 -5.07 12.86
CA ARG A 220 14.39 -4.43 14.16
C ARG A 220 14.61 -2.92 14.09
N ALA A 221 15.74 -2.49 13.52
CA ALA A 221 16.06 -1.07 13.38
C ALA A 221 15.04 -0.33 12.49
N LEU A 222 14.58 -0.96 11.40
CA LEU A 222 13.51 -0.42 10.54
C LEU A 222 12.19 -0.27 11.31
N ALA A 223 11.84 -1.25 12.14
CA ALA A 223 10.62 -1.19 12.94
C ALA A 223 10.71 -0.13 14.05
N GLU A 224 11.87 0.01 14.69
CA GLU A 224 12.15 1.07 15.68
C GLU A 224 12.15 2.46 15.03
N GLY A 225 12.72 2.59 13.83
CA GLY A 225 12.66 3.80 13.01
C GLY A 225 11.22 4.17 12.64
N ALA A 226 10.40 3.21 12.22
CA ALA A 226 8.97 3.45 11.94
C ALA A 226 8.28 4.08 13.16
N ARG A 227 8.53 3.50 14.34
CA ARG A 227 7.97 3.96 15.61
C ARG A 227 8.43 5.36 15.98
N SER A 228 9.73 5.65 15.87
CA SER A 228 10.26 6.97 16.22
C SER A 228 9.73 8.07 15.30
N MET A 229 9.44 7.73 14.04
CA MET A 229 8.82 8.62 13.06
C MET A 229 7.29 8.68 13.16
N GLY A 230 6.65 7.87 14.02
CA GLY A 230 5.18 7.82 14.14
C GLY A 230 4.46 7.23 12.93
N ILE A 231 5.14 6.37 12.15
CA ILE A 231 4.60 5.77 10.92
C ILE A 231 4.43 4.25 11.04
N GLY A 232 3.62 3.67 10.14
CA GLY A 232 3.38 2.23 10.09
C GLY A 232 4.50 1.43 9.42
N LEU A 233 4.41 0.10 9.56
CA LEU A 233 5.26 -0.87 8.87
C LEU A 233 4.43 -1.70 7.88
N HIS A 234 4.96 -1.96 6.69
CA HIS A 234 4.33 -2.77 5.65
C HIS A 234 5.31 -3.79 5.07
N THR A 235 4.86 -4.97 4.63
CA THR A 235 5.77 -5.98 4.05
C THR A 235 5.04 -7.09 3.29
N HIS A 236 5.75 -7.81 2.43
CA HIS A 236 5.34 -9.16 2.01
C HIS A 236 5.68 -10.20 3.08
N LEU A 237 4.80 -11.18 3.32
CA LEU A 237 5.05 -12.25 4.29
C LEU A 237 4.36 -13.56 3.90
N SER A 238 5.11 -14.66 3.85
CA SER A 238 4.57 -16.01 3.51
C SER A 238 3.88 -16.07 2.14
N GLU A 239 4.55 -15.58 1.09
CA GLU A 239 3.98 -15.56 -0.27
C GLU A 239 4.00 -16.93 -0.96
N THR A 240 5.06 -17.73 -0.74
CA THR A 240 5.26 -19.01 -1.42
C THR A 240 5.70 -20.11 -0.45
N GLU A 241 5.60 -21.37 -0.87
CA GLU A 241 6.16 -22.49 -0.11
C GLU A 241 7.68 -22.37 0.07
N ASN A 242 8.40 -21.92 -0.95
CA ASN A 242 9.84 -21.70 -0.88
C ASN A 242 10.19 -20.64 0.17
N TYR A 243 9.37 -19.58 0.29
CA TYR A 243 9.52 -18.59 1.35
C TYR A 243 9.45 -19.24 2.75
N VAL A 244 8.47 -20.13 2.95
CA VAL A 244 8.29 -20.83 4.23
C VAL A 244 9.42 -21.82 4.49
N LYS A 245 9.84 -22.61 3.48
CA LYS A 245 10.96 -23.55 3.57
C LYS A 245 12.25 -22.82 3.95
N TYR A 246 12.59 -21.75 3.22
CA TYR A 246 13.75 -20.92 3.52
C TYR A 246 13.74 -20.39 4.95
N CYS A 247 12.60 -19.86 5.41
CA CYS A 247 12.50 -19.34 6.77
C CYS A 247 12.70 -20.43 7.83
N ASN A 248 12.19 -21.64 7.60
CA ASN A 248 12.42 -22.78 8.49
C ASN A 248 13.88 -23.25 8.46
N GLU A 249 14.50 -23.31 7.29
CA GLU A 249 15.90 -23.77 7.13
C GLU A 249 16.89 -22.78 7.76
N VAL A 250 16.69 -21.48 7.55
CA VAL A 250 17.62 -20.43 8.00
C VAL A 250 17.35 -19.99 9.43
N TYR A 251 16.09 -19.89 9.84
CA TYR A 251 15.71 -19.34 11.15
C TYR A 251 15.05 -20.36 12.08
N GLY A 252 14.85 -21.60 11.65
CA GLY A 252 14.20 -22.64 12.47
C GLY A 252 12.73 -22.37 12.78
N MET A 253 12.09 -21.43 12.08
CA MET A 253 10.75 -20.96 12.40
C MET A 253 9.97 -20.50 11.17
N ARG A 254 8.64 -20.47 11.29
CA ARG A 254 7.77 -19.99 10.20
C ARG A 254 7.89 -18.46 10.06
N PRO A 255 7.61 -17.89 8.88
CA PRO A 255 7.77 -16.45 8.64
C PRO A 255 7.11 -15.52 9.66
N VAL A 256 5.89 -15.84 10.11
CA VAL A 256 5.19 -15.05 11.12
C VAL A 256 5.88 -15.15 12.48
N GLN A 257 6.34 -16.35 12.86
CA GLN A 257 7.07 -16.56 14.11
C GLN A 257 8.41 -15.81 14.11
N PHE A 258 9.02 -15.65 12.94
CA PHE A 258 10.21 -14.83 12.74
C PHE A 258 9.91 -13.33 12.85
N ALA A 259 8.98 -12.82 12.04
CA ALA A 259 8.75 -11.38 11.93
C ALA A 259 8.00 -10.81 13.15
N TRP A 260 6.96 -11.50 13.63
CA TRP A 260 6.03 -10.98 14.64
C TRP A 260 6.71 -10.51 15.94
N PRO A 261 7.63 -11.27 16.57
CA PRO A 261 8.29 -10.83 17.80
C PRO A 261 9.13 -9.56 17.62
N ILE A 262 9.68 -9.33 16.43
CA ILE A 262 10.48 -8.16 16.07
C ILE A 262 9.55 -6.96 15.88
N VAL A 263 8.53 -7.11 15.04
CA VAL A 263 7.67 -5.97 14.63
C VAL A 263 6.66 -5.56 15.70
N ARG A 264 6.13 -6.49 16.51
CA ARG A 264 5.10 -6.17 17.53
C ARG A 264 5.62 -5.27 18.64
N LYS A 265 6.88 -5.46 19.04
CA LYS A 265 7.52 -4.68 20.12
C LYS A 265 7.80 -3.25 19.67
N ALA A 266 8.04 -3.05 18.38
CA ALA A 266 8.40 -1.77 17.83
C ALA A 266 7.18 -0.97 17.33
N THR A 267 6.17 -1.57 16.73
CA THR A 267 5.12 -0.81 16.00
C THR A 267 3.85 -0.49 16.80
N GLY A 268 3.70 -1.04 18.01
CA GLY A 268 2.47 -0.84 18.80
C GLY A 268 1.18 -1.32 18.13
N GLY A 269 1.28 -2.16 17.09
CA GLY A 269 0.13 -2.79 16.41
C GLY A 269 -0.03 -2.47 14.91
N TRP A 270 0.75 -1.55 14.34
CA TRP A 270 0.64 -1.16 12.93
C TRP A 270 1.56 -1.99 12.02
N VAL A 271 1.11 -3.18 11.63
CA VAL A 271 1.77 -3.98 10.59
C VAL A 271 0.75 -4.43 9.56
N LEU A 272 0.90 -3.96 8.33
CA LEU A 272 0.14 -4.47 7.20
C LEU A 272 1.04 -5.42 6.41
N ALA A 273 0.80 -6.73 6.55
CA ALA A 273 1.56 -7.76 5.84
C ALA A 273 0.69 -8.38 4.74
N LEU A 274 1.15 -8.36 3.48
CA LEU A 274 0.51 -9.12 2.42
C LEU A 274 0.84 -10.60 2.62
N ARG A 275 -0.20 -11.44 2.71
CA ARG A 275 -0.07 -12.88 2.94
C ARG A 275 -0.88 -13.66 1.91
N LEU A 276 -0.25 -14.63 1.26
CA LEU A 276 -0.89 -15.47 0.24
C LEU A 276 -1.07 -16.93 0.68
N HIS A 277 -0.30 -17.44 1.66
CA HIS A 277 -0.37 -18.84 2.07
C HIS A 277 -1.25 -19.12 3.33
N ARG A 278 -2.26 -19.98 3.19
CA ARG A 278 -3.42 -20.21 4.11
C ARG A 278 -3.18 -20.88 5.47
N LEU A 279 -1.96 -21.25 5.86
CA LEU A 279 -1.76 -22.04 7.09
C LEU A 279 -1.71 -21.19 8.40
N TRP A 280 -2.84 -20.58 8.81
CA TRP A 280 -2.99 -19.80 10.07
C TRP A 280 -3.64 -20.57 11.23
N ASN A 281 -3.93 -21.86 11.10
CA ASN A 281 -4.85 -22.53 12.04
C ASN A 281 -4.34 -22.72 13.50
N ARG A 282 -3.39 -21.93 14.01
CA ARG A 282 -2.90 -22.02 15.41
C ARG A 282 -2.52 -20.68 16.07
N LEU A 283 -3.16 -19.57 15.73
CA LEU A 283 -3.06 -18.31 16.49
C LEU A 283 -4.44 -17.68 16.74
N GLU A 284 -5.45 -18.51 17.04
CA GLU A 284 -6.69 -18.04 17.66
C GLU A 284 -6.35 -17.59 19.09
N GLY A 285 -6.36 -16.27 19.33
CA GLY A 285 -6.21 -15.71 20.67
C GLY A 285 -5.39 -14.42 20.82
N VAL A 286 -4.81 -13.85 19.75
CA VAL A 286 -3.95 -12.65 19.86
C VAL A 286 -4.52 -11.39 19.18
N PHE A 287 -5.72 -11.48 18.61
CA PHE A 287 -6.41 -10.32 18.01
C PHE A 287 -7.87 -10.26 18.44
N LEU A 288 -8.07 -9.82 19.68
CA LEU A 288 -9.20 -9.01 20.12
C LEU A 288 -8.62 -7.85 20.95
#